data_AF-A0AAV4KE37-F1
#
_entry.id   AF-A0AAV4KE37-F1
#
_cell.length_a   1.000
_cell.length_b   1.000
_cell.length_c   1.000
_cell.angle_alpha   90.00
_cell.angle_beta   90.00
_cell.angle_gamma   90.00
#
_symmetry.space_group_name_H-M   'P 1'
#
loop_
_entity.id
_entity.type
_entity.pdbx_description
1 polymer ?
#
loop_
_entity_poly.entity_id
_entity_poly.type
_entity_poly.pdbx_seq_one_letter_code
_entity_poly.pdbx_strand_id
1 'polypeptide(L)' 'MSATLIGVDLDPRAVHERLGVEAYSDHEVGVMVEVLQELYAGRELSDLTEAEWLRAYGLMHQRKKTGWMTEGVVSPDAEV' A
#
# COMPACT_ATOMS: atom_id res chain seq x y z
N MET A 1 -2.55 -20.66 14.19
CA MET A 1 -2.43 -19.71 13.07
C MET A 1 -1.36 -18.72 13.47
N SER A 2 -0.35 -18.49 12.63
CA SER A 2 0.68 -17.50 12.93
C SER A 2 0.07 -16.12 12.75
N ALA A 3 0.12 -15.30 13.81
CA ALA A 3 -0.31 -13.91 13.75
C ALA A 3 0.69 -13.08 12.93
N THR A 4 0.20 -12.32 11.96
CA THR A 4 1.03 -11.41 11.16
C THR A 4 0.92 -10.00 11.72
N LEU A 5 1.95 -9.57 12.45
CA LEU A 5 2.02 -8.22 13.01
C LEU A 5 2.36 -7.20 11.92
N ILE A 6 1.65 -6.07 11.96
CA ILE A 6 1.92 -4.89 11.14
C ILE A 6 3.05 -4.12 11.82
N GLY A 7 4.23 -4.14 11.22
CA GLY A 7 5.43 -3.47 11.71
C GLY A 7 6.50 -3.50 10.62
N VAL A 8 7.74 -3.12 10.98
CA VAL A 8 8.88 -3.09 10.04
C VAL A 8 9.07 -4.44 9.31
N ASP A 9 8.72 -5.54 9.96
CA ASP A 9 8.84 -6.91 9.43
C ASP A 9 7.50 -7.51 8.95
N LEU A 10 6.51 -6.68 8.59
CA LEU A 10 5.25 -7.17 8.01
C LEU A 10 5.54 -8.00 6.75
N ASP A 11 5.17 -9.28 6.75
CA ASP A 11 5.37 -10.18 5.62
C ASP A 11 4.58 -9.71 4.38
N PRO A 12 5.26 -9.31 3.29
CA PRO A 12 4.60 -8.88 2.07
C PRO A 12 3.75 -9.98 1.43
N ARG A 13 4.08 -11.26 1.64
CA ARG A 13 3.29 -12.38 1.11
C ARG A 13 1.90 -12.44 1.72
N ALA A 14 1.79 -12.21 3.02
CA ALA A 14 0.49 -12.16 3.70
C ALA A 14 -0.39 -11.02 3.19
N VAL A 15 0.21 -9.88 2.82
CA VAL A 15 -0.48 -8.76 2.20
C VAL A 15 -0.89 -9.10 0.76
N HIS A 16 0.00 -9.75 0.00
CA HIS A 16 -0.25 -10.16 -1.39
C HIS A 16 -1.39 -11.18 -1.50
N GLU A 17 -1.41 -12.18 -0.62
CA GLU A 17 -2.49 -13.17 -0.53
C GLU A 17 -3.83 -12.51 -0.25
N ARG A 18 -3.87 -11.52 0.65
CA ARG A 18 -5.10 -10.79 1.01
C ARG A 18 -5.57 -9.83 -0.09
N LEU A 19 -4.65 -9.26 -0.86
CA LEU A 19 -4.97 -8.43 -2.03
C LEU A 19 -5.47 -9.29 -3.20
N GLY A 20 -4.95 -10.51 -3.33
CA GLY A 20 -5.17 -11.40 -4.48
C GLY A 20 -3.94 -11.45 -5.36
N VAL A 21 -3.21 -12.57 -5.28
CA VAL A 21 -1.87 -12.75 -5.88
C VAL A 21 -1.83 -12.46 -7.38
N GLU A 22 -2.89 -12.79 -8.11
CA GLU A 22 -2.96 -12.61 -9.57
C GLU A 22 -3.27 -11.17 -10.01
N ALA A 23 -3.73 -10.31 -9.09
CA ALA A 23 -4.27 -8.99 -9.41
C ALA A 23 -3.31 -7.83 -9.09
N TYR A 24 -2.26 -8.06 -8.31
CA TYR A 24 -1.34 -7.01 -7.83
C TYR A 24 0.11 -7.41 -8.02
N SER A 25 0.91 -6.44 -8.47
CA SER A 25 2.36 -6.56 -8.60
C SER A 25 3.08 -6.43 -7.25
N ASP A 26 4.31 -6.92 -7.16
CA ASP A 26 5.17 -6.77 -5.96
C ASP A 26 5.32 -5.30 -5.52
N HIS A 27 5.34 -4.37 -6.48
CA HIS A 27 5.37 -2.94 -6.20
C HIS A 27 4.10 -2.47 -5.47
N GLU A 28 2.92 -2.90 -5.92
CA GLU A 28 1.65 -2.54 -5.28
C GLU A 28 1.51 -3.15 -3.89
N VAL A 29 2.01 -4.37 -3.72
CA VAL A 29 2.11 -5.02 -2.41
C VAL A 29 3.01 -4.19 -1.49
N GLY A 30 4.16 -3.72 -1.98
CA GLY A 30 5.05 -2.82 -1.23
C GLY A 30 4.36 -1.53 -0.77
N VAL A 31 3.64 -0.86 -1.68
CA VAL A 31 2.87 0.36 -1.33
C VAL A 31 1.80 0.05 -0.28
N MET A 32 1.13 -1.10 -0.37
CA MET A 32 0.15 -1.51 0.62
C MET A 32 0.80 -1.80 1.98
N VAL A 33 1.98 -2.44 2.01
CA VAL A 33 2.75 -2.68 3.25
C VAL A 33 3.09 -1.36 3.93
N GLU A 34 3.61 -0.38 3.20
CA GLU A 34 3.92 0.96 3.74
C GLU A 34 2.67 1.64 4.32
N VAL A 35 1.56 1.60 3.58
CA VAL A 35 0.28 2.18 4.04
C VAL A 35 -0.20 1.51 5.33
N LEU A 36 -0.11 0.18 5.42
CA LEU A 36 -0.52 -0.56 6.61
C LEU A 36 0.38 -0.23 7.80
N GLN A 37 1.70 -0.17 7.59
CA GLN A 37 2.67 0.22 8.61
C GLN A 37 2.39 1.62 9.14
N GLU A 38 2.07 2.58 8.28
CA GLU A 38 1.76 3.95 8.71
C GLU A 38 0.44 4.07 9.49
N LEU A 39 -0.61 3.36 9.07
CA LEU A 39 -1.95 3.52 9.65
C LEU A 39 -2.19 2.63 10.87
N TYR A 40 -1.55 1.47 10.93
CA TYR A 40 -1.94 0.38 11.85
C TYR A 40 -0.74 -0.32 12.50
N ALA A 41 0.40 0.38 12.65
CA ALA A 41 1.58 -0.16 13.34
C ALA A 41 1.23 -0.82 14.69
N GLY A 42 1.81 -1.99 14.92
CA GLY A 42 1.64 -2.78 16.14
C GLY A 42 0.35 -3.60 16.21
N ARG A 43 -0.52 -3.53 15.20
CA ARG A 43 -1.74 -4.36 15.12
C ARG A 43 -1.51 -5.63 14.31
N GLU A 44 -2.32 -6.66 14.53
CA GLU A 44 -2.33 -7.81 13.65
C GLU A 44 -3.10 -7.49 12.35
N LEU A 45 -2.61 -8.02 11.24
CA LEU A 45 -3.29 -7.90 9.95
C LEU A 45 -4.71 -8.49 10.01
N SER A 46 -4.88 -9.63 10.69
CA SER A 46 -6.17 -10.29 10.91
C SER A 46 -7.16 -9.46 11.73
N ASP A 47 -6.68 -8.53 12.56
CA ASP A 47 -7.53 -7.70 13.42
C ASP A 47 -8.09 -6.47 12.70
N LEU A 48 -7.66 -6.22 11.46
CA LEU A 48 -8.21 -5.13 10.66
C LEU A 48 -9.63 -5.47 10.22
N THR A 49 -10.56 -4.59 10.59
CA THR A 49 -11.92 -4.61 10.07
C THR A 49 -11.93 -4.39 8.56
N GLU A 50 -13.01 -4.80 7.90
CA GLU A 50 -13.18 -4.58 6.47
C GLU A 50 -13.11 -3.08 6.10
N ALA A 51 -13.68 -2.21 6.94
CA ALA A 51 -13.64 -0.76 6.72
C ALA A 51 -12.21 -0.19 6.78
N GLU A 52 -11.38 -0.68 7.71
CA GLU A 52 -9.97 -0.30 7.82
C GLU A 52 -9.16 -0.80 6.62
N TRP A 53 -9.43 -2.04 6.20
CA TRP A 53 -8.83 -2.60 4.99
C TRP A 53 -9.18 -1.78 3.75
N LEU A 54 -10.45 -1.44 3.55
CA LEU A 54 -10.90 -0.62 2.41
C LEU A 54 -10.30 0.79 2.43
N ARG A 55 -10.11 1.37 3.62
CA ARG A 55 -9.42 2.66 3.77
C ARG A 55 -7.96 2.57 3.33
N ALA A 56 -7.21 1.58 3.82
CA ALA A 56 -5.81 1.35 3.43
C ALA A 56 -5.71 1.09 1.92
N TYR A 57 -6.61 0.27 1.39
CA TYR A 57 -6.68 -0.05 -0.03
C TYR A 57 -6.93 1.19 -0.91
N GLY A 58 -7.85 2.07 -0.49
CA GLY A 58 -8.09 3.34 -1.17
C GLY A 58 -6.85 4.24 -1.18
N LEU A 59 -6.13 4.31 -0.06
CA LEU A 59 -4.90 5.10 0.06
C LEU A 59 -3.75 4.53 -0.80
N MET A 60 -3.59 3.20 -0.84
CA MET A 60 -2.64 2.53 -1.73
C MET A 60 -2.88 2.92 -3.20
N HIS A 61 -4.13 2.91 -3.66
CA HIS A 61 -4.48 3.31 -5.03
C HIS A 61 -4.21 4.79 -5.31
N GLN A 62 -4.40 5.66 -4.33
CA GLN A 62 -4.03 7.08 -4.45
C GLN A 62 -2.51 7.23 -4.61
N ARG A 63 -1.71 6.56 -3.76
CA ARG A 63 -0.25 6.63 -3.80
C ARG A 63 0.34 6.07 -5.10
N LYS A 64 -0.17 4.94 -5.59
CA LYS A 64 0.24 4.38 -6.89
C LYS A 64 -0.01 5.35 -8.04
N LYS A 65 -1.17 6.03 -8.06
CA LYS A 65 -1.47 7.05 -9.08
C LYS A 65 -0.51 8.24 -9.01
N THR A 66 -0.11 8.64 -7.81
CA THR A 66 0.88 9.72 -7.62
C THR A 66 2.30 9.29 -7.99
N GLY A 67 2.65 8.02 -7.80
CA GLY A 67 3.93 7.43 -8.23
C GLY A 67 4.13 7.49 -9.75
N TRP A 68 3.06 7.42 -10.54
CA TRP A 68 3.10 7.66 -11.99
C TRP A 68 3.31 9.13 -12.38
N MET A 69 3.08 10.08 -11.47
CA MET A 69 3.31 11.51 -11.72
C MET A 69 4.67 12.00 -11.22
N THR A 70 5.45 11.17 -10.53
CA THR A 70 6.76 11.56 -9.98
C THR A 70 7.93 11.37 -10.96
N GLU A 71 7.67 10.85 -12.15
CA GLU A 71 8.59 10.88 -13.28
C GLU A 71 7.90 11.52 -14.50
N GLY A 72 8.14 12.82 -14.71
CA GLY A 72 7.91 13.46 -16.01
C GLY A 72 6.70 14.39 -16.15
N VAL A 73 6.60 15.44 -15.33
CA VAL A 73 6.27 16.77 -15.87
C VAL A 73 7.34 17.74 -15.40
N VAL A 74 8.44 17.75 -16.15
CA VAL A 74 9.16 18.98 -16.41
C VAL A 74 8.61 19.46 -17.75
N SER A 75 7.64 20.38 -17.73
CA SER A 75 7.52 21.30 -18.85
C SER A 75 8.15 22.61 -18.39
N PRO A 76 9.26 23.03 -19.02
CA PRO A 76 9.84 24.33 -18.76
C PRO A 76 8.90 25.41 -19.30
N ASP A 77 8.92 26.54 -18.62
CA ASP A 77 8.78 27.88 -19.17
C ASP A 77 7.81 28.11 -20.35
N ALA A 78 6.75 28.86 -20.05
CA ALA A 78 6.21 29.80 -21.03
C ALA A 78 5.86 31.09 -20.28
N GLU A 79 6.89 31.87 -19.94
CA GLU A 79 6.75 33.33 -20.04
C GLU A 79 6.58 33.67 -21.54
N VAL A 80 5.41 34.16 -21.93
CA VAL A 80 5.16 35.44 -22.66
C VAL A 80 3.67 35.61 -22.95
#